data_AF-A0A2J6WU89-F1
#
_entry.id   AF-A0A2J6WU89-F1
#
_cell.length_a   1.000
_cell.length_b   1.000
_cell.length_c   1.000
_cell.angle_alpha   90.00
_cell.angle_beta   90.00
_cell.angle_gamma   90.00
#
_symmetry.space_group_name_H-M   'P 1'
#
loop_
_entity.id
_entity.type
_entity.pdbx_description
1 polymer ?
#
loop_
_entity_poly.entity_id
_entity_poly.type
_entity_poly.pdbx_seq_one_letter_code
_entity_poly.pdbx_strand_id
1 'polypeptide(L)'
;VSADLQDFYRWLRPADQERINARWGAFPGDIAPLGRDKVRLAGTQIGNVFIGVQPVIGMPGDPMRLLFDKENTPHHQYALFYRYLSEGFGADAIIHLGMHGTAEWMPGLQLGLTDRCWPDVLLGEVPNFYVYPINNPAEANIAKRRGYSTIIGHAIPPYGRAGLYRELQALQDLLAEYRERPASVADDDQSPEAIAIMQKIALLNLDHDLVRRPDEPFSRFVSRAYAYLRDLAATMITDRLHVLGSAPPPEEQLTLIVETLKVPRGELPGLADLFLTARHATVRYGELLNRARQGDAEALALRDEIEERCADFVRQTVFGHLSPEQAAHRFGLPAGNEVQGLIQHGRALLAALRDNTQELDYLVRGLAGRYIPAAPGGDIIRDGVTGLPTGRNIHSLDPFRIPSDSAYERGVRIAEALIVAHQAETGQYPETIAQVLWGLDAIKTKGESIGIVLGLIGARPIKDGQGKVGRYALIPLAELGRPRVDVLMTASGIFRDIFAGTMDMLDRLVRE
;
A
#
# COMPACT_ATOMS: atom_id res chain seq x y z
N VAL A 1 -8.96 -29.44 19.94
CA VAL A 1 -10.32 -30.03 19.92
C VAL A 1 -10.41 -31.03 18.77
N SER A 2 -11.47 -31.82 18.63
CA SER A 2 -11.70 -32.70 17.47
C SER A 2 -13.16 -32.65 17.07
N ALA A 3 -13.44 -32.87 15.78
CA ALA A 3 -14.79 -33.10 15.25
C ALA A 3 -14.85 -34.50 14.64
N ASP A 4 -15.98 -35.17 14.78
CA ASP A 4 -16.18 -36.54 14.28
C ASP A 4 -17.07 -36.61 13.03
N LEU A 5 -17.31 -37.82 12.55
CA LEU A 5 -18.14 -38.06 11.37
C LEU A 5 -19.60 -37.59 11.59
N GLN A 6 -20.13 -37.69 12.81
CA GLN A 6 -21.49 -37.22 13.10
C GLN A 6 -21.57 -35.70 13.04
N ASP A 7 -20.55 -35.01 13.54
CA ASP A 7 -20.41 -33.55 13.40
C ASP A 7 -20.41 -33.13 11.92
N PHE A 8 -19.68 -33.85 11.06
CA PHE A 8 -19.67 -33.59 9.62
C PHE A 8 -21.05 -33.71 8.98
N TYR A 9 -21.81 -34.74 9.35
CA TYR A 9 -23.18 -34.93 8.84
C TYR A 9 -24.19 -33.92 9.41
N ARG A 10 -24.00 -33.51 10.66
CA ARG A 10 -24.92 -32.61 11.36
C ARG A 10 -24.71 -31.15 10.98
N TRP A 11 -23.46 -30.71 10.88
CA TRP A 11 -23.14 -29.29 10.74
C TRP A 11 -23.05 -28.80 9.29
N LEU A 12 -22.90 -29.70 8.33
CA LEU A 12 -22.85 -29.38 6.91
C LEU A 12 -24.04 -29.98 6.19
N ARG A 13 -24.50 -29.35 5.11
CA ARG A 13 -25.63 -29.87 4.32
C ARG A 13 -25.17 -31.03 3.44
N PRO A 14 -26.06 -31.98 3.08
CA PRO A 14 -25.70 -33.11 2.22
C PRO A 14 -24.96 -32.71 0.94
N ALA A 15 -25.42 -31.65 0.26
CA ALA A 15 -24.76 -31.15 -0.96
C ALA A 15 -23.32 -30.66 -0.71
N ASP A 16 -23.05 -30.02 0.43
CA ASP A 16 -21.69 -29.56 0.76
C ASP A 16 -20.79 -30.72 1.18
N GLN A 17 -21.36 -31.70 1.90
CA GLN A 17 -20.65 -32.94 2.24
C GLN A 17 -20.22 -33.69 0.98
N GLU A 18 -21.12 -33.84 -0.01
CA GLU A 18 -20.84 -34.47 -1.30
C GLU A 18 -19.74 -33.72 -2.05
N ARG A 19 -19.81 -32.39 -2.13
CA ARG A 19 -18.79 -31.55 -2.78
C ARG A 19 -17.41 -31.73 -2.13
N ILE A 20 -17.34 -31.73 -0.80
CA ILE A 20 -16.09 -31.94 -0.07
C ILE A 20 -15.56 -33.35 -0.32
N ASN A 21 -16.40 -34.38 -0.19
CA ASN A 21 -16.00 -35.77 -0.36
C ASN A 21 -15.55 -36.09 -1.80
N ALA A 22 -16.20 -35.49 -2.79
CA ALA A 22 -15.85 -35.65 -4.19
C ALA A 22 -14.42 -35.18 -4.49
N ARG A 23 -13.94 -34.16 -3.75
CA ARG A 23 -12.59 -33.61 -3.91
C ARG A 23 -11.55 -34.26 -3.00
N TRP A 24 -11.89 -34.46 -1.73
CA TRP A 24 -10.95 -34.81 -0.66
C TRP A 24 -11.08 -36.27 -0.19
N GLY A 25 -11.89 -37.07 -0.89
CA GLY A 25 -12.19 -38.44 -0.48
C GLY A 25 -13.18 -38.50 0.67
N ALA A 26 -13.50 -39.72 1.11
CA ALA A 26 -14.38 -39.90 2.26
C ALA A 26 -13.75 -39.31 3.54
N PHE A 27 -14.58 -38.76 4.41
CA PHE A 27 -14.17 -38.33 5.74
C PHE A 27 -13.40 -39.46 6.48
N PRO A 28 -12.34 -39.16 7.26
CA PRO A 28 -11.83 -37.83 7.65
C PRO A 28 -10.90 -37.16 6.62
N GLY A 29 -10.72 -37.78 5.44
CA GLY A 29 -9.69 -37.39 4.49
C GLY A 29 -8.27 -37.60 5.03
N ASP A 30 -7.28 -37.07 4.32
CA ASP A 30 -5.86 -37.23 4.65
C ASP A 30 -5.28 -36.07 5.48
N ILE A 31 -6.06 -35.01 5.71
CA ILE A 31 -5.59 -33.78 6.37
C ILE A 31 -5.99 -33.77 7.84
N ALA A 32 -4.98 -33.89 8.70
CA ALA A 32 -5.10 -33.95 10.16
C ALA A 32 -6.12 -34.99 10.70
N PRO A 33 -6.17 -36.23 10.16
CA PRO A 33 -7.03 -37.25 10.70
C PRO A 33 -6.58 -37.63 12.12
N LEU A 34 -7.55 -37.97 12.97
CA LEU A 34 -7.34 -38.50 14.30
C LEU A 34 -8.04 -39.87 14.39
N GLY A 35 -7.36 -40.90 13.88
CA GLY A 35 -7.98 -42.22 13.72
C GLY A 35 -8.81 -42.29 12.43
N ARG A 36 -9.87 -43.10 12.44
CA ARG A 36 -10.70 -43.38 11.25
C ARG A 36 -11.97 -42.55 11.17
N ASP A 37 -12.31 -41.83 12.23
CA ASP A 37 -13.64 -41.25 12.44
C ASP A 37 -13.60 -39.81 12.97
N LYS A 38 -12.41 -39.18 13.03
CA LYS A 38 -12.24 -37.81 13.55
C LYS A 38 -11.21 -37.00 12.78
N VAL A 39 -11.35 -35.69 12.84
CA VAL A 39 -10.33 -34.70 12.44
C VAL A 39 -9.89 -33.86 13.63
N ARG A 40 -8.60 -33.48 13.66
CA ARG A 40 -8.06 -32.60 14.70
C ARG A 40 -8.33 -31.14 14.36
N LEU A 41 -8.90 -30.38 15.30
CA LEU A 41 -9.08 -28.93 15.20
C LEU A 41 -8.08 -28.23 16.13
N ALA A 42 -7.20 -27.42 15.54
CA ALA A 42 -6.14 -26.71 16.26
C ALA A 42 -6.69 -25.49 16.99
N GLY A 43 -6.53 -25.47 18.31
CA GLY A 43 -6.89 -24.33 19.14
C GLY A 43 -6.90 -24.68 20.63
N THR A 44 -7.00 -23.63 21.45
CA THR A 44 -7.09 -23.72 22.91
C THR A 44 -8.27 -22.91 23.41
N GLN A 45 -8.90 -23.35 24.49
CA GLN A 45 -10.01 -22.67 25.12
C GLN A 45 -9.59 -22.13 26.48
N ILE A 46 -9.90 -20.87 26.74
CA ILE A 46 -9.66 -20.18 28.01
C ILE A 46 -11.00 -19.58 28.44
N GLY A 47 -11.72 -20.29 29.31
CA GLY A 47 -13.08 -19.91 29.70
C GLY A 47 -14.02 -19.85 28.49
N ASN A 48 -14.58 -18.67 28.23
CA ASN A 48 -15.50 -18.42 27.11
C ASN A 48 -14.78 -17.89 25.85
N VAL A 49 -13.44 -17.99 25.78
CA VAL A 49 -12.66 -17.58 24.61
C VAL A 49 -11.98 -18.80 24.00
N PHE A 50 -12.27 -19.06 22.73
CA PHE A 50 -11.54 -20.05 21.93
C PHE A 50 -10.54 -19.34 21.01
N ILE A 51 -9.27 -19.73 21.12
CA ILE A 51 -8.19 -19.26 20.25
C ILE A 51 -7.88 -20.39 19.28
N GLY A 52 -8.41 -20.27 18.06
CA GLY A 52 -8.22 -21.24 16.97
C GLY A 52 -7.13 -20.80 16.00
N VAL A 53 -6.42 -21.79 15.43
CA VAL A 53 -5.53 -21.56 14.29
C VAL A 53 -6.28 -22.02 13.04
N GLN A 54 -6.55 -21.10 12.11
CA GLN A 54 -7.23 -21.41 10.87
C GLN A 54 -6.46 -22.50 10.11
N PRO A 55 -7.12 -23.60 9.69
CA PRO A 55 -6.49 -24.62 8.86
C PRO A 55 -6.03 -24.04 7.52
N VAL A 56 -5.00 -24.63 6.92
CA VAL A 56 -4.57 -24.26 5.55
C VAL A 56 -5.65 -24.61 4.53
N ILE A 57 -5.80 -23.86 3.44
CA ILE A 57 -6.83 -24.17 2.41
C ILE A 57 -6.51 -25.45 1.60
N GLY A 58 -5.23 -25.85 1.52
CA GLY A 58 -4.84 -26.99 0.67
C GLY A 58 -3.52 -27.63 1.06
N MET A 59 -3.17 -28.71 0.35
CA MET A 59 -1.95 -29.48 0.60
C MET A 59 -0.70 -28.81 0.00
N PRO A 60 0.44 -28.84 0.71
CA PRO A 60 1.74 -28.52 0.12
C PRO A 60 2.05 -29.48 -1.04
N GLY A 61 2.37 -28.96 -2.23
CA GLY A 61 2.88 -29.78 -3.34
C GLY A 61 2.38 -29.42 -4.75
N ASP A 62 1.21 -28.77 -4.88
CA ASP A 62 0.71 -28.31 -6.19
C ASP A 62 0.14 -26.88 -6.11
N PRO A 63 1.03 -25.86 -6.01
CA PRO A 63 0.63 -24.47 -5.90
C PRO A 63 -0.13 -23.96 -7.14
N MET A 64 0.10 -24.53 -8.33
CA MET A 64 -0.59 -24.13 -9.55
C MET A 64 -2.08 -24.49 -9.50
N ARG A 65 -2.44 -25.64 -8.95
CA ARG A 65 -3.84 -26.08 -8.85
C ARG A 65 -4.65 -25.23 -7.87
N LEU A 66 -4.06 -24.81 -6.75
CA LEU A 66 -4.68 -23.87 -5.80
C LEU A 66 -4.95 -22.47 -6.39
N LEU A 67 -4.09 -22.01 -7.32
CA LEU A 67 -4.17 -20.66 -7.89
C LEU A 67 -5.25 -20.50 -8.97
N PHE A 68 -5.71 -21.60 -9.60
CA PHE A 68 -6.63 -21.54 -10.75
C PHE A 68 -7.91 -22.37 -10.59
N ASP A 69 -8.04 -23.20 -9.55
CA ASP A 69 -9.21 -24.05 -9.33
C ASP A 69 -10.37 -23.25 -8.74
N LYS A 70 -11.19 -22.67 -9.63
CA LYS A 70 -12.44 -21.97 -9.28
C LYS A 70 -13.50 -22.89 -8.68
N GLU A 71 -13.32 -24.20 -8.74
CA GLU A 71 -14.22 -25.20 -8.16
C GLU A 71 -13.66 -25.79 -6.85
N ASN A 72 -12.54 -25.24 -6.33
CA ASN A 72 -11.94 -25.73 -5.11
C ASN A 72 -12.94 -25.74 -3.95
N THR A 73 -12.80 -26.72 -3.06
CA THR A 73 -13.66 -26.90 -1.90
C THR A 73 -12.79 -26.90 -0.64
N PRO A 74 -13.32 -26.49 0.53
CA PRO A 74 -12.60 -26.74 1.77
C PRO A 74 -12.45 -28.25 1.96
N HIS A 75 -11.34 -28.67 2.57
CA HIS A 75 -11.23 -30.05 3.07
C HIS A 75 -11.99 -30.21 4.39
N HIS A 76 -12.17 -31.45 4.85
CA HIS A 76 -12.99 -31.76 6.03
C HIS A 76 -12.58 -30.96 7.26
N GLN A 77 -11.29 -30.93 7.61
CA GLN A 77 -10.80 -30.16 8.75
C GLN A 77 -11.09 -28.65 8.62
N TYR A 78 -10.95 -28.04 7.44
CA TYR A 78 -11.21 -26.61 7.25
C TYR A 78 -12.69 -26.29 7.45
N ALA A 79 -13.59 -27.07 6.82
CA ALA A 79 -15.02 -26.89 6.96
C ALA A 79 -15.48 -27.11 8.41
N LEU A 80 -15.00 -28.18 9.04
CA LEU A 80 -15.34 -28.50 10.43
C LEU A 80 -14.72 -27.53 11.43
N PHE A 81 -13.59 -26.89 11.14
CA PHE A 81 -13.04 -25.85 12.00
C PHE A 81 -14.04 -24.68 12.12
N TYR A 82 -14.52 -24.16 11.00
CA TYR A 82 -15.47 -23.06 10.98
C TYR A 82 -16.82 -23.45 11.57
N ARG A 83 -17.35 -24.62 11.21
CA ARG A 83 -18.61 -25.11 11.77
C ARG A 83 -18.49 -25.46 13.25
N TYR A 84 -17.32 -25.87 13.73
CA TYR A 84 -17.08 -26.03 15.16
C TYR A 84 -17.17 -24.68 15.88
N LEU A 85 -16.67 -23.57 15.31
CA LEU A 85 -16.80 -22.26 15.97
C LEU A 85 -18.27 -21.91 16.24
N SER A 86 -19.16 -22.12 15.27
CA SER A 86 -20.58 -21.80 15.40
C SER A 86 -21.38 -22.88 16.16
N GLU A 87 -21.27 -24.14 15.76
CA GLU A 87 -22.15 -25.22 16.25
C GLU A 87 -21.56 -26.02 17.41
N GLY A 88 -20.23 -26.10 17.50
CA GLY A 88 -19.54 -26.90 18.52
C GLY A 88 -19.19 -26.10 19.77
N PHE A 89 -18.49 -24.99 19.59
CA PHE A 89 -18.14 -24.04 20.63
C PHE A 89 -19.31 -23.12 21.00
N GLY A 90 -20.19 -22.82 20.04
CA GLY A 90 -21.31 -21.89 20.27
C GLY A 90 -20.85 -20.44 20.33
N ALA A 91 -19.94 -20.02 19.44
CA ALA A 91 -19.43 -18.65 19.43
C ALA A 91 -20.55 -17.62 19.18
N ASP A 92 -20.67 -16.63 20.06
CA ASP A 92 -21.53 -15.47 19.84
C ASP A 92 -20.95 -14.49 18.78
N ALA A 93 -19.63 -14.54 18.58
CA ALA A 93 -18.92 -13.77 17.58
C ALA A 93 -17.58 -14.42 17.22
N ILE A 94 -17.12 -14.21 16.00
CA ILE A 94 -15.79 -14.62 15.53
C ILE A 94 -14.94 -13.37 15.32
N ILE A 95 -13.69 -13.38 15.79
CA ILE A 95 -12.72 -12.30 15.54
C ILE A 95 -11.58 -12.88 14.71
N HIS A 96 -11.46 -12.43 13.47
CA HIS A 96 -10.29 -12.69 12.64
C HIS A 96 -9.21 -11.64 12.92
N LEU A 97 -7.98 -12.12 13.18
CA LEU A 97 -6.80 -11.30 13.41
C LEU A 97 -5.79 -11.51 12.28
N GLY A 98 -5.32 -10.43 11.68
CA GLY A 98 -4.30 -10.46 10.62
C GLY A 98 -4.87 -10.26 9.23
N MET A 99 -4.02 -9.80 8.30
CA MET A 99 -4.43 -9.15 7.05
C MET A 99 -5.28 -10.01 6.10
N HIS A 100 -5.32 -11.34 6.23
CA HIS A 100 -6.22 -12.21 5.45
C HIS A 100 -6.70 -13.40 6.27
N GLY A 101 -8.02 -13.56 6.33
CA GLY A 101 -8.63 -14.84 6.52
C GLY A 101 -8.60 -15.49 5.15
N THR A 102 -8.93 -16.76 5.10
CA THR A 102 -8.96 -17.46 3.82
C THR A 102 -10.38 -17.89 3.47
N ALA A 103 -11.33 -17.79 4.42
CA ALA A 103 -12.72 -18.18 4.24
C ALA A 103 -13.46 -17.25 3.25
N GLU A 104 -13.22 -15.94 3.32
CA GLU A 104 -13.80 -14.95 2.42
C GLU A 104 -13.30 -15.08 0.97
N TRP A 105 -12.14 -15.72 0.78
CA TRP A 105 -11.52 -15.98 -0.52
C TRP A 105 -11.92 -17.31 -1.15
N MET A 106 -12.57 -18.20 -0.38
CA MET A 106 -13.03 -19.48 -0.89
C MET A 106 -14.05 -19.30 -2.03
N PRO A 107 -14.13 -20.23 -3.00
CA PRO A 107 -14.96 -20.04 -4.20
C PRO A 107 -16.44 -19.69 -3.94
N GLY A 108 -16.98 -18.80 -4.78
CA GLY A 108 -18.34 -18.26 -4.68
C GLY A 108 -18.49 -16.93 -5.42
N LEU A 109 -19.70 -16.34 -5.40
CA LEU A 109 -20.03 -15.08 -6.07
C LEU A 109 -19.25 -13.88 -5.53
N GLN A 110 -18.84 -12.94 -6.39
CA GLN A 110 -18.07 -11.75 -6.03
C GLN A 110 -18.74 -10.88 -4.95
N LEU A 111 -20.07 -10.78 -5.00
CA LEU A 111 -20.94 -10.03 -4.09
C LEU A 111 -22.32 -10.69 -4.09
N GLY A 112 -23.08 -10.52 -3.00
CA GLY A 112 -24.43 -11.11 -2.90
C GLY A 112 -24.35 -12.62 -2.83
N LEU A 113 -23.65 -13.12 -1.81
CA LEU A 113 -23.42 -14.55 -1.63
C LEU A 113 -24.74 -15.32 -1.54
N THR A 114 -24.67 -16.56 -1.98
CA THR A 114 -25.75 -17.53 -1.84
C THR A 114 -25.28 -18.65 -0.94
N ASP A 115 -26.23 -19.48 -0.52
CA ASP A 115 -26.00 -20.70 0.24
C ASP A 115 -25.02 -21.67 -0.45
N ARG A 116 -24.73 -21.53 -1.75
CA ARG A 116 -23.73 -22.35 -2.47
C ARG A 116 -22.29 -21.83 -2.35
N CYS A 117 -22.12 -20.59 -1.91
CA CYS A 117 -20.83 -19.94 -1.78
C CYS A 117 -20.12 -20.42 -0.52
N TRP A 118 -18.87 -20.85 -0.64
CA TRP A 118 -18.14 -21.36 0.52
C TRP A 118 -17.99 -20.37 1.67
N PRO A 119 -17.76 -19.05 1.45
CA PRO A 119 -17.72 -18.11 2.56
C PRO A 119 -19.02 -18.11 3.39
N ASP A 120 -20.18 -18.25 2.73
CA ASP A 120 -21.49 -18.33 3.39
C ASP A 120 -21.64 -19.65 4.16
N VAL A 121 -21.31 -20.79 3.53
CA VAL A 121 -21.34 -22.12 4.17
C VAL A 121 -20.45 -22.19 5.42
N LEU A 122 -19.28 -21.53 5.37
CA LEU A 122 -18.29 -21.57 6.44
C LEU A 122 -18.63 -20.60 7.58
N LEU A 123 -18.88 -19.34 7.27
CA LEU A 123 -19.03 -18.27 8.27
C LEU A 123 -20.47 -18.19 8.80
N GLY A 124 -21.46 -18.53 7.96
CA GLY A 124 -22.87 -18.56 8.33
C GLY A 124 -23.37 -17.25 8.94
N GLU A 125 -24.14 -17.37 10.00
CA GLU A 125 -24.86 -16.25 10.65
C GLU A 125 -24.09 -15.63 11.83
N VAL A 126 -22.96 -16.22 12.25
CA VAL A 126 -22.22 -15.74 13.42
C VAL A 126 -21.56 -14.40 13.08
N PRO A 127 -21.78 -13.34 13.88
CA PRO A 127 -21.16 -12.04 13.67
C PRO A 127 -19.64 -12.16 13.50
N ASN A 128 -19.15 -11.76 12.33
CA ASN A 128 -17.74 -11.83 11.99
C ASN A 128 -17.09 -10.44 12.16
N PHE A 129 -16.17 -10.31 13.10
CA PHE A 129 -15.33 -9.14 13.29
C PHE A 129 -13.97 -9.38 12.69
N TYR A 130 -13.38 -8.32 12.15
CA TYR A 130 -12.11 -8.41 11.47
C TYR A 130 -11.21 -7.24 11.85
N VAL A 131 -10.03 -7.52 12.38
CA VAL A 131 -9.03 -6.49 12.69
C VAL A 131 -8.11 -6.32 11.48
N TYR A 132 -8.20 -5.15 10.82
CA TYR A 132 -7.60 -4.91 9.49
C TYR A 132 -6.76 -3.63 9.49
N PRO A 133 -5.59 -3.57 8.82
CA PRO A 133 -4.85 -2.32 8.71
C PRO A 133 -5.60 -1.29 7.87
N ILE A 134 -5.63 -0.03 8.33
CA ILE A 134 -6.35 1.06 7.63
C ILE A 134 -5.86 1.29 6.19
N ASN A 135 -4.62 0.91 5.87
CA ASN A 135 -4.03 1.06 4.55
C ASN A 135 -4.38 -0.08 3.58
N ASN A 136 -5.25 -1.03 3.95
CA ASN A 136 -5.74 -2.06 3.04
C ASN A 136 -7.27 -2.09 2.92
N PRO A 137 -7.88 -0.98 2.46
CA PRO A 137 -9.33 -0.91 2.26
C PRO A 137 -9.83 -1.85 1.14
N ALA A 138 -8.96 -2.24 0.20
CA ALA A 138 -9.34 -3.08 -0.92
C ALA A 138 -9.76 -4.48 -0.48
N GLU A 139 -8.97 -5.08 0.39
CA GLU A 139 -9.23 -6.43 0.86
C GLU A 139 -10.16 -6.47 2.06
N ALA A 140 -10.15 -5.42 2.89
CA ALA A 140 -11.21 -5.20 3.89
C ALA A 140 -12.60 -5.20 3.25
N ASN A 141 -12.75 -4.66 2.03
CA ASN A 141 -14.01 -4.76 1.28
C ASN A 141 -14.37 -6.18 0.86
N ILE A 142 -13.41 -7.05 0.59
CA ILE A 142 -13.66 -8.46 0.27
C ILE A 142 -14.19 -9.17 1.52
N ALA A 143 -13.54 -8.98 2.67
CA ALA A 143 -14.02 -9.48 3.96
C ALA A 143 -15.42 -8.94 4.29
N LYS A 144 -15.71 -7.68 4.01
CA LYS A 144 -17.07 -7.11 4.16
C LYS A 144 -18.12 -7.78 3.29
N ARG A 145 -17.82 -7.92 2.00
CA ARG A 145 -18.79 -8.36 0.97
C ARG A 145 -19.00 -9.87 0.96
N ARG A 146 -17.95 -10.63 1.31
CA ARG A 146 -17.94 -12.11 1.25
C ARG A 146 -17.81 -12.77 2.62
N GLY A 147 -17.28 -12.09 3.62
CA GLY A 147 -17.17 -12.60 4.99
C GLY A 147 -18.17 -12.01 5.97
N TYR A 148 -19.09 -11.15 5.50
CA TYR A 148 -20.03 -10.38 6.32
C TYR A 148 -19.35 -9.58 7.44
N SER A 149 -18.08 -9.21 7.23
CA SER A 149 -17.24 -8.71 8.31
C SER A 149 -17.56 -7.28 8.72
N THR A 150 -17.66 -7.05 10.02
CA THR A 150 -17.48 -5.72 10.62
C THR A 150 -16.00 -5.48 10.85
N ILE A 151 -15.45 -4.48 10.16
CA ILE A 151 -14.03 -4.20 10.22
C ILE A 151 -13.74 -3.29 11.41
N ILE A 152 -12.66 -3.58 12.13
CA ILE A 152 -12.03 -2.71 13.10
C ILE A 152 -10.68 -2.33 12.51
N GLY A 153 -10.61 -1.14 11.91
CA GLY A 153 -9.39 -0.64 11.29
C GLY A 153 -8.33 -0.34 12.34
N HIS A 154 -7.10 -0.84 12.19
CA HIS A 154 -5.99 -0.51 13.09
C HIS A 154 -4.88 0.26 12.37
N ALA A 155 -4.06 0.95 13.13
CA ALA A 155 -2.94 1.71 12.60
C ALA A 155 -1.96 0.79 11.88
N ILE A 156 -1.38 1.28 10.80
CA ILE A 156 -0.28 0.57 10.15
C ILE A 156 0.89 0.46 11.13
N PRO A 157 1.73 -0.59 11.02
CA PRO A 157 2.98 -0.58 11.72
C PRO A 157 3.73 0.71 11.37
N PRO A 158 4.36 1.33 12.38
CA PRO A 158 5.01 2.61 12.18
C PRO A 158 6.09 2.50 11.10
N TYR A 159 6.22 3.57 10.30
CA TYR A 159 7.31 3.66 9.35
C TYR A 159 8.57 4.20 10.04
N GLY A 160 9.66 3.47 9.85
CA GLY A 160 11.01 3.93 10.09
C GLY A 160 11.75 4.16 8.77
N ARG A 161 12.92 4.79 8.86
CA ARG A 161 13.86 4.88 7.73
C ARG A 161 14.72 3.60 7.71
N ALA A 162 14.90 3.02 6.52
CA ALA A 162 15.71 1.81 6.36
C ALA A 162 17.15 1.98 6.88
N GLY A 163 17.70 3.20 6.76
CA GLY A 163 19.09 3.50 7.12
C GLY A 163 20.09 2.75 6.25
N LEU A 164 21.36 2.85 6.60
CA LEU A 164 22.43 2.04 6.02
C LEU A 164 23.05 1.17 7.12
N TYR A 165 23.59 0.02 6.72
CA TYR A 165 24.25 -0.90 7.65
C TYR A 165 25.59 -1.37 7.10
N ARG A 166 26.54 -1.61 8.02
CA ARG A 166 27.86 -2.22 7.73
C ARG A 166 28.57 -1.50 6.57
N GLU A 167 28.91 -2.25 5.53
CA GLU A 167 29.69 -1.79 4.38
C GLU A 167 28.98 -0.75 3.53
N LEU A 168 27.64 -0.64 3.60
CA LEU A 168 26.89 0.41 2.91
C LEU A 168 27.14 1.78 3.54
N GLN A 169 27.23 1.85 4.87
CA GLN A 169 27.58 3.10 5.56
C GLN A 169 29.01 3.52 5.20
N ALA A 170 29.96 2.58 5.26
CA ALA A 170 31.34 2.88 4.89
C ALA A 170 31.50 3.25 3.40
N LEU A 171 30.63 2.77 2.49
CA LEU A 171 30.60 3.27 1.11
C LEU A 171 30.07 4.71 1.05
N GLN A 172 29.01 5.03 1.79
CA GLN A 172 28.49 6.40 1.86
C GLN A 172 29.54 7.38 2.39
N ASP A 173 30.34 6.97 3.38
CA ASP A 173 31.41 7.80 3.95
C ASP A 173 32.52 8.08 2.92
N LEU A 174 32.96 7.06 2.16
CA LEU A 174 33.93 7.24 1.07
C LEU A 174 33.41 8.16 -0.04
N LEU A 175 32.13 8.01 -0.39
CA LEU A 175 31.49 8.89 -1.39
C LEU A 175 31.37 10.32 -0.87
N ALA A 176 31.09 10.52 0.43
CA ALA A 176 31.05 11.84 1.05
C ALA A 176 32.44 12.51 1.02
N GLU A 177 33.48 11.79 1.44
CA GLU A 177 34.87 12.26 1.43
C GLU A 177 35.32 12.67 0.02
N TYR A 178 34.98 11.87 -1.00
CA TYR A 178 35.29 12.23 -2.39
C TYR A 178 34.59 13.53 -2.82
N ARG A 179 33.34 13.74 -2.40
CA ARG A 179 32.55 14.93 -2.76
C ARG A 179 33.01 16.21 -2.08
N GLU A 180 33.61 16.12 -0.90
CA GLU A 180 34.11 17.28 -0.15
C GLU A 180 35.41 17.87 -0.71
N ARG A 181 35.99 17.23 -1.73
CA ARG A 181 37.20 17.72 -2.38
C ARG A 181 36.98 19.09 -3.03
N PRO A 182 37.97 19.99 -2.96
CA PRO A 182 37.91 21.26 -3.68
C PRO A 182 37.76 21.02 -5.19
N ALA A 183 36.92 21.81 -5.85
CA ALA A 183 36.72 21.75 -7.31
C ALA A 183 38.01 22.02 -8.12
N SER A 184 39.08 22.51 -7.48
CA SER A 184 40.41 22.68 -8.06
C SER A 184 41.19 21.37 -8.22
N VAL A 185 40.78 20.29 -7.55
CA VAL A 185 41.38 18.96 -7.70
C VAL A 185 40.82 18.32 -8.96
N ALA A 186 41.69 17.80 -9.81
CA ALA A 186 41.27 17.12 -11.05
C ALA A 186 40.40 15.89 -10.74
N ASP A 187 39.38 15.67 -11.55
CA ASP A 187 38.55 14.46 -11.52
C ASP A 187 39.35 13.28 -12.08
N ASP A 188 40.21 12.71 -11.22
CA ASP A 188 41.07 11.57 -11.53
C ASP A 188 40.36 10.27 -11.14
N ASP A 189 39.96 9.49 -12.13
CA ASP A 189 39.29 8.20 -11.93
C ASP A 189 40.24 7.04 -11.62
N GLN A 190 41.55 7.31 -11.61
CA GLN A 190 42.60 6.39 -11.17
C GLN A 190 43.12 6.73 -9.76
N SER A 191 42.53 7.71 -9.08
CA SER A 191 42.92 8.02 -7.70
C SER A 191 42.67 6.81 -6.78
N PRO A 192 43.47 6.63 -5.71
CA PRO A 192 43.29 5.50 -4.79
C PRO A 192 41.85 5.40 -4.24
N GLU A 193 41.20 6.53 -3.99
CA GLU A 193 39.83 6.59 -3.49
C GLU A 193 38.80 6.26 -4.57
N ALA A 194 39.02 6.68 -5.82
CA ALA A 194 38.17 6.30 -6.94
C ALA A 194 38.17 4.77 -7.14
N ILE A 195 39.36 4.16 -7.08
CA ILE A 195 39.54 2.70 -7.12
C ILE A 195 38.84 2.03 -5.93
N ALA A 196 39.01 2.56 -4.72
CA ALA A 196 38.37 2.01 -3.51
C ALA A 196 36.83 2.08 -3.58
N ILE A 197 36.27 3.19 -4.08
CA ILE A 197 34.83 3.35 -4.31
C ILE A 197 34.32 2.27 -5.27
N MET A 198 34.99 2.10 -6.42
CA MET A 198 34.58 1.11 -7.43
C MET A 198 34.69 -0.32 -6.91
N GLN A 199 35.77 -0.66 -6.21
CA GLN A 199 35.93 -1.97 -5.57
C GLN A 199 34.83 -2.24 -4.54
N LYS A 200 34.45 -1.23 -3.76
CA LYS A 200 33.42 -1.36 -2.73
C LYS A 200 32.01 -1.48 -3.32
N ILE A 201 31.73 -0.77 -4.42
CA ILE A 201 30.49 -0.95 -5.21
C ILE A 201 30.39 -2.39 -5.70
N ALA A 202 31.46 -2.94 -6.29
CA ALA A 202 31.49 -4.32 -6.77
C ALA A 202 31.33 -5.34 -5.61
N LEU A 203 32.01 -5.12 -4.48
CA LEU A 203 31.89 -5.98 -3.29
C LEU A 203 30.45 -6.02 -2.75
N LEU A 204 29.72 -4.90 -2.87
CA LEU A 204 28.34 -4.77 -2.42
C LEU A 204 27.32 -5.24 -3.47
N ASN A 205 27.77 -5.72 -4.64
CA ASN A 205 26.94 -6.08 -5.79
C ASN A 205 26.04 -4.92 -6.27
N LEU A 206 26.53 -3.69 -6.17
CA LEU A 206 25.82 -2.49 -6.64
C LEU A 206 26.24 -2.10 -8.06
N ASP A 207 27.06 -2.90 -8.74
CA ASP A 207 27.55 -2.65 -10.09
C ASP A 207 26.45 -2.67 -11.15
N HIS A 208 25.36 -3.40 -10.91
CA HIS A 208 24.17 -3.38 -11.76
C HIS A 208 23.28 -2.14 -11.55
N ASP A 209 23.17 -1.65 -10.31
CA ASP A 209 22.36 -0.47 -9.98
C ASP A 209 23.13 0.84 -10.28
N LEU A 210 24.46 0.81 -10.10
CA LEU A 210 25.37 1.94 -10.24
C LEU A 210 26.32 1.73 -11.43
N VAL A 211 25.75 1.54 -12.61
CA VAL A 211 26.53 1.49 -13.86
C VAL A 211 27.02 2.89 -14.22
N ARG A 212 28.34 3.11 -14.32
CA ARG A 212 28.92 4.38 -14.81
C ARG A 212 28.59 4.56 -16.29
N ARG A 213 28.10 5.74 -16.68
CA ARG A 213 27.78 6.03 -18.09
C ARG A 213 29.08 6.37 -18.85
N PRO A 214 29.17 6.08 -20.17
CA PRO A 214 30.40 6.27 -20.94
C PRO A 214 31.02 7.67 -20.84
N ASP A 215 30.18 8.71 -20.85
CA ASP A 215 30.61 10.11 -20.82
C ASP A 215 30.36 10.79 -19.45
N GLU A 216 30.17 10.01 -18.37
CA GLU A 216 29.94 10.56 -17.03
C GLU A 216 31.27 10.80 -16.29
N PRO A 217 31.58 12.06 -15.92
CA PRO A 217 32.69 12.38 -15.04
C PRO A 217 32.58 11.59 -13.73
N PHE A 218 33.71 11.17 -13.17
CA PHE A 218 33.69 10.30 -11.99
C PHE A 218 33.08 11.02 -10.78
N SER A 219 33.34 12.32 -10.61
CA SER A 219 32.66 13.20 -9.66
C SER A 219 31.13 13.19 -9.76
N ARG A 220 30.57 13.14 -10.97
CA ARG A 220 29.13 13.04 -11.21
C ARG A 220 28.60 11.65 -10.87
N PHE A 221 29.34 10.60 -11.26
CA PHE A 221 29.04 9.23 -10.88
C PHE A 221 28.98 9.07 -9.35
N VAL A 222 29.96 9.60 -8.63
CA VAL A 222 30.00 9.62 -7.16
C VAL A 222 28.80 10.34 -6.58
N SER A 223 28.41 11.49 -7.13
CA SER A 223 27.22 12.23 -6.68
C SER A 223 25.94 11.41 -6.87
N ARG A 224 25.82 10.69 -7.99
CA ARG A 224 24.70 9.77 -8.25
C ARG A 224 24.71 8.56 -7.31
N ALA A 225 25.86 7.95 -7.07
CA ALA A 225 26.01 6.84 -6.13
C ALA A 225 25.68 7.27 -4.70
N TYR A 226 26.09 8.47 -4.29
CA TYR A 226 25.72 9.04 -3.00
C TYR A 226 24.22 9.28 -2.91
N ALA A 227 23.61 9.88 -3.95
CA ALA A 227 22.17 10.09 -4.01
C ALA A 227 21.39 8.78 -3.91
N TYR A 228 21.86 7.71 -4.59
CA TYR A 228 21.30 6.37 -4.52
C TYR A 228 21.32 5.81 -3.09
N LEU A 229 22.47 5.85 -2.40
CA LEU A 229 22.56 5.39 -1.01
C LEU A 229 21.72 6.24 -0.05
N ARG A 230 21.57 7.54 -0.32
CA ARG A 230 20.69 8.41 0.47
C ARG A 230 19.22 8.05 0.28
N ASP A 231 18.80 7.75 -0.94
CA ASP A 231 17.44 7.30 -1.25
C ASP A 231 17.18 5.92 -0.61
N LEU A 232 18.15 5.00 -0.66
CA LEU A 232 18.10 3.73 0.04
C LEU A 232 17.92 3.92 1.55
N ALA A 233 18.76 4.78 2.16
CA ALA A 233 18.70 5.09 3.58
C ALA A 233 17.38 5.75 4.01
N ALA A 234 16.84 6.62 3.17
CA ALA A 234 15.60 7.36 3.42
C ALA A 234 14.33 6.56 3.08
N THR A 235 14.46 5.38 2.47
CA THR A 235 13.32 4.54 2.12
C THR A 235 12.52 4.18 3.38
N MET A 236 11.22 4.45 3.32
CA MET A 236 10.29 4.21 4.43
C MET A 236 9.88 2.74 4.43
N ILE A 237 10.19 2.06 5.53
CA ILE A 237 9.84 0.65 5.74
C ILE A 237 9.17 0.48 7.11
N THR A 238 8.43 -0.60 7.28
CA THR A 238 7.98 -1.02 8.61
C THR A 238 9.11 -1.78 9.30
N ASP A 239 9.64 -1.26 10.40
CA ASP A 239 10.72 -1.89 11.18
C ASP A 239 10.19 -2.67 12.41
N ARG A 240 8.88 -2.57 12.67
CA ARG A 240 8.18 -3.15 13.82
C ARG A 240 6.80 -3.65 13.42
N LEU A 241 6.12 -4.31 14.37
CA LEU A 241 4.72 -4.70 14.26
C LEU A 241 3.84 -3.76 15.08
N HIS A 242 2.61 -3.55 14.62
CA HIS A 242 1.60 -2.81 15.38
C HIS A 242 1.10 -3.64 16.58
N VAL A 243 0.81 -2.97 17.69
CA VAL A 243 0.13 -3.54 18.85
C VAL A 243 -1.17 -2.78 19.04
N LEU A 244 -2.31 -3.50 19.01
CA LEU A 244 -3.63 -2.87 19.11
C LEU A 244 -3.74 -1.99 20.36
N GLY A 245 -4.27 -0.79 20.19
CA GLY A 245 -4.42 0.19 21.26
C GLY A 245 -3.14 0.96 21.61
N SER A 246 -1.99 0.65 21.01
CA SER A 246 -0.71 1.33 21.30
C SER A 246 -0.42 2.45 20.31
N ALA A 247 0.14 3.55 20.80
CA ALA A 247 0.65 4.62 19.94
C ALA A 247 2.05 4.28 19.41
N PRO A 248 2.40 4.69 18.18
CA PRO A 248 3.75 4.51 17.67
C PRO A 248 4.76 5.33 18.49
N PRO A 249 6.02 4.88 18.66
CA PRO A 249 7.10 5.67 19.25
C PRO A 249 7.24 7.11 18.72
N PRO A 250 7.72 8.07 19.53
CA PRO A 250 7.83 9.49 19.13
C PRO A 250 8.65 9.76 17.86
N GLU A 251 9.74 9.01 17.61
CA GLU A 251 10.57 9.18 16.42
C GLU A 251 9.86 8.76 15.13
N GLU A 252 9.03 7.72 15.21
CA GLU A 252 8.22 7.26 14.07
C GLU A 252 7.02 8.19 13.85
N GLN A 253 6.42 8.72 14.92
CA GLN A 253 5.44 9.82 14.83
C GLN A 253 6.06 11.02 14.08
N LEU A 254 7.27 11.41 14.45
CA LEU A 254 8.00 12.51 13.80
C LEU A 254 8.22 12.21 12.32
N THR A 255 8.76 11.03 12.00
CA THR A 255 9.05 10.64 10.63
C THR A 255 7.78 10.63 9.77
N LEU A 256 6.71 10.01 10.25
CA LEU A 256 5.40 10.00 9.59
C LEU A 256 4.89 11.42 9.33
N ILE A 257 4.92 12.29 10.35
CA ILE A 257 4.43 13.67 10.21
C ILE A 257 5.27 14.45 9.22
N VAL A 258 6.61 14.33 9.27
CA VAL A 258 7.52 15.00 8.33
C VAL A 258 7.19 14.61 6.89
N GLU A 259 7.14 13.31 6.58
CA GLU A 259 6.85 12.84 5.22
C GLU A 259 5.42 13.18 4.79
N THR A 260 4.46 13.13 5.71
CA THR A 260 3.07 13.53 5.44
C THR A 260 3.00 15.02 5.08
N LEU A 261 3.66 15.91 5.83
CA LEU A 261 3.63 17.36 5.57
C LEU A 261 4.34 17.77 4.28
N LYS A 262 5.23 16.93 3.72
CA LYS A 262 5.82 17.19 2.39
C LYS A 262 4.82 17.00 1.24
N VAL A 263 3.71 16.29 1.47
CA VAL A 263 2.68 16.07 0.45
C VAL A 263 1.71 17.27 0.43
N PRO A 264 1.51 17.94 -0.73
CA PRO A 264 0.57 19.07 -0.83
C PRO A 264 -0.88 18.60 -0.69
N ARG A 265 -1.74 19.45 -0.09
CA ARG A 265 -3.15 19.13 0.20
C ARG A 265 -4.09 20.31 -0.03
N GLY A 266 -4.92 20.21 -1.07
CA GLY A 266 -5.81 21.31 -1.45
C GLY A 266 -4.98 22.55 -1.77
N GLU A 267 -5.23 23.65 -1.06
CA GLU A 267 -4.46 24.89 -1.18
C GLU A 267 -3.20 24.91 -0.30
N LEU A 268 -3.00 23.92 0.58
CA LEU A 268 -1.83 23.86 1.45
C LEU A 268 -0.63 23.28 0.68
N PRO A 269 0.48 24.02 0.52
CA PRO A 269 1.68 23.51 -0.14
C PRO A 269 2.36 22.43 0.70
N GLY A 270 3.18 21.59 0.05
CA GLY A 270 4.07 20.68 0.77
C GLY A 270 5.14 21.46 1.53
N LEU A 271 5.50 21.02 2.74
CA LEU A 271 6.49 21.69 3.59
C LEU A 271 7.83 21.90 2.87
N ALA A 272 8.28 20.91 2.09
CA ALA A 272 9.51 21.01 1.30
C ALA A 272 9.39 22.05 0.17
N ASP A 273 8.26 22.10 -0.53
CA ASP A 273 8.00 23.11 -1.58
C ASP A 273 7.90 24.52 -0.98
N LEU A 274 7.38 24.65 0.24
CA LEU A 274 7.33 25.94 0.95
C LEU A 274 8.75 26.44 1.28
N PHE A 275 9.63 25.55 1.77
CA PHE A 275 11.04 25.90 1.99
C PHE A 275 11.77 26.27 0.69
N LEU A 276 11.51 25.57 -0.40
CA LEU A 276 12.08 25.89 -1.70
C LEU A 276 11.63 27.26 -2.20
N THR A 277 10.33 27.55 -2.07
CA THR A 277 9.75 28.85 -2.43
C THR A 277 10.37 29.99 -1.61
N ALA A 278 10.56 29.78 -0.30
CA ALA A 278 11.20 30.74 0.59
C ALA A 278 12.68 31.01 0.22
N ARG A 279 13.35 30.06 -0.42
CA ARG A 279 14.70 30.23 -0.98
C ARG A 279 14.72 30.78 -2.40
N HIS A 280 13.57 31.18 -2.95
CA HIS A 280 13.40 31.59 -4.34
C HIS A 280 13.85 30.52 -5.35
N ALA A 281 13.76 29.24 -4.98
CA ALA A 281 14.03 28.16 -5.91
C ALA A 281 12.90 28.10 -6.97
N THR A 282 13.28 27.88 -8.22
CA THR A 282 12.34 27.80 -9.36
C THR A 282 11.81 26.39 -9.61
N VAL A 283 12.30 25.41 -8.84
CA VAL A 283 11.98 23.99 -9.00
C VAL A 283 11.07 23.50 -7.88
N ARG A 284 10.20 22.55 -8.20
CA ARG A 284 9.41 21.82 -7.18
C ARG A 284 10.26 20.73 -6.54
N TYR A 285 9.89 20.32 -5.33
CA TYR A 285 10.61 19.32 -4.56
C TYR A 285 10.76 17.98 -5.31
N GLY A 286 9.73 17.54 -6.04
CA GLY A 286 9.83 16.34 -6.89
C GLY A 286 10.88 16.46 -8.01
N GLU A 287 11.05 17.64 -8.60
CA GLU A 287 12.06 17.90 -9.62
C GLU A 287 13.47 17.96 -9.01
N LEU A 288 13.60 18.57 -7.84
CA LEU A 288 14.83 18.56 -7.05
C LEU A 288 15.31 17.13 -6.77
N LEU A 289 14.40 16.24 -6.34
CA LEU A 289 14.71 14.83 -6.11
C LEU A 289 15.21 14.15 -7.38
N ASN A 290 14.58 14.42 -8.54
CA ASN A 290 15.02 13.85 -9.81
C ASN A 290 16.41 14.35 -10.23
N ARG A 291 16.70 15.65 -10.08
CA ARG A 291 18.03 16.21 -10.35
C ARG A 291 19.10 15.59 -9.44
N ALA A 292 18.81 15.47 -8.14
CA ALA A 292 19.71 14.82 -7.19
C ALA A 292 20.02 13.36 -7.58
N ARG A 293 19.00 12.58 -7.98
CA ARG A 293 19.17 11.21 -8.50
C ARG A 293 20.01 11.13 -9.78
N GLN A 294 20.04 12.20 -10.57
CA GLN A 294 20.87 12.29 -11.77
C GLN A 294 22.32 12.76 -11.49
N GLY A 295 22.69 12.89 -10.21
CA GLY A 295 24.03 13.27 -9.76
C GLY A 295 24.31 14.77 -9.81
N ASP A 296 23.27 15.61 -9.86
CA ASP A 296 23.44 17.06 -9.73
C ASP A 296 23.82 17.42 -8.29
N ALA A 297 25.07 17.89 -8.11
CA ALA A 297 25.65 18.15 -6.79
C ALA A 297 24.96 19.30 -6.04
N GLU A 298 24.53 20.35 -6.75
CA GLU A 298 23.80 21.48 -6.15
C GLU A 298 22.40 21.04 -5.71
N ALA A 299 21.72 20.28 -6.57
CA ALA A 299 20.41 19.72 -6.23
C ALA A 299 20.49 18.75 -5.04
N LEU A 300 21.56 17.95 -4.96
CA LEU A 300 21.79 17.01 -3.87
C LEU A 300 22.03 17.74 -2.54
N ALA A 301 22.87 18.77 -2.52
CA ALA A 301 23.12 19.59 -1.33
C ALA A 301 21.85 20.33 -0.87
N LEU A 302 21.11 20.92 -1.81
CA LEU A 302 19.85 21.58 -1.51
C LEU A 302 18.79 20.60 -0.98
N ARG A 303 18.71 19.38 -1.54
CA ARG A 303 17.82 18.34 -1.02
C ARG A 303 18.14 18.02 0.44
N ASP A 304 19.40 17.78 0.77
CA ASP A 304 19.81 17.41 2.13
C ASP A 304 19.52 18.55 3.13
N GLU A 305 19.73 19.82 2.74
CA GLU A 305 19.34 20.98 3.56
C GLU A 305 17.83 21.02 3.81
N ILE A 306 17.01 20.86 2.75
CA ILE A 306 15.54 20.94 2.84
C ILE A 306 14.99 19.80 3.72
N GLU A 307 15.54 18.58 3.60
CA GLU A 307 15.20 17.44 4.45
C GLU A 307 15.41 17.73 5.93
N GLU A 308 16.59 18.25 6.28
CA GLU A 308 16.94 18.58 7.65
C GLU A 308 16.02 19.68 8.21
N ARG A 309 15.77 20.73 7.41
CA ARG A 309 14.88 21.83 7.80
C ARG A 309 13.43 21.38 7.98
N CYS A 310 12.93 20.46 7.15
CA CYS A 310 11.60 19.87 7.35
C CYS A 310 11.51 19.14 8.69
N ALA A 311 12.52 18.32 9.01
CA ALA A 311 12.54 17.58 10.27
C ALA A 311 12.61 18.52 11.48
N ASP A 312 13.49 19.53 11.44
CA ASP A 312 13.63 20.51 12.52
C ASP A 312 12.37 21.37 12.71
N PHE A 313 11.72 21.77 11.60
CA PHE A 313 10.43 22.47 11.64
C PHE A 313 9.39 21.68 12.42
N VAL A 314 9.20 20.39 12.11
CA VAL A 314 8.21 19.55 12.79
C VAL A 314 8.58 19.34 14.26
N ARG A 315 9.86 19.10 14.58
CA ARG A 315 10.32 18.97 15.98
C ARG A 315 9.97 20.19 16.81
N GLN A 316 10.25 21.39 16.31
CA GLN A 316 10.11 22.60 17.12
C GLN A 316 8.69 23.19 17.12
N THR A 317 7.85 22.86 16.14
CA THR A 317 6.49 23.40 16.02
C THR A 317 5.39 22.42 16.40
N VAL A 318 5.43 21.19 15.89
CA VAL A 318 4.40 20.16 16.10
C VAL A 318 4.62 19.44 17.42
N PHE A 319 5.86 19.03 17.70
CA PHE A 319 6.24 18.44 19.00
C PHE A 319 6.60 19.51 20.03
N GLY A 320 7.08 20.66 19.58
CA GLY A 320 7.40 21.82 20.41
C GLY A 320 6.25 22.82 20.51
N HIS A 321 6.61 24.04 20.91
CA HIS A 321 5.65 25.10 21.25
C HIS A 321 5.85 26.39 20.46
N LEU A 322 6.67 26.40 19.40
CA LEU A 322 6.82 27.58 18.54
C LEU A 322 5.46 27.99 17.95
N SER A 323 5.15 29.28 18.03
CA SER A 323 3.99 29.86 17.33
C SER A 323 4.25 29.92 15.82
N PRO A 324 3.20 30.02 14.98
CA PRO A 324 3.37 30.19 13.53
C PRO A 324 4.28 31.38 13.16
N GLU A 325 4.18 32.51 13.87
CA GLU A 325 4.98 33.70 13.62
C GLU A 325 6.46 33.47 13.98
N GLN A 326 6.72 32.82 15.12
CA GLN A 326 8.08 32.48 15.54
C GLN A 326 8.70 31.45 14.60
N ALA A 327 7.90 30.47 14.13
CA ALA A 327 8.34 29.49 13.15
C ALA A 327 8.66 30.16 11.81
N ALA A 328 7.78 31.04 11.32
CA ALA A 328 8.01 31.79 10.09
C ALA A 328 9.31 32.59 10.15
N HIS A 329 9.53 33.35 11.24
CA HIS A 329 10.76 34.11 11.45
C HIS A 329 12.00 33.21 11.52
N ARG A 330 11.97 32.15 12.35
CA ARG A 330 13.13 31.26 12.57
C ARG A 330 13.53 30.50 11.32
N PHE A 331 12.55 30.03 10.56
CA PHE A 331 12.77 29.22 9.37
C PHE A 331 12.80 30.03 8.08
N GLY A 332 12.74 31.37 8.16
CA GLY A 332 12.73 32.26 6.99
C GLY A 332 11.57 31.99 6.02
N LEU A 333 10.42 31.54 6.55
CA LEU A 333 9.23 31.25 5.75
C LEU A 333 8.31 32.49 5.68
N PRO A 334 7.48 32.62 4.64
CA PRO A 334 6.50 33.69 4.59
C PRO A 334 5.56 33.62 5.80
N ALA A 335 5.36 34.75 6.48
CA ALA A 335 4.34 34.84 7.51
C ALA A 335 2.98 34.73 6.82
N GLY A 336 2.17 33.73 7.19
CA GLY A 336 0.89 33.52 6.55
C GLY A 336 0.17 32.24 6.96
N ASN A 337 -0.99 32.04 6.32
CA ASN A 337 -1.89 30.93 6.58
C ASN A 337 -1.27 29.56 6.29
N GLU A 338 -0.25 29.50 5.42
CA GLU A 338 0.41 28.24 5.04
C GLU A 338 1.19 27.63 6.20
N VAL A 339 2.02 28.43 6.89
CA VAL A 339 2.78 27.98 8.08
C VAL A 339 1.81 27.57 9.19
N GLN A 340 0.79 28.38 9.44
CA GLN A 340 -0.25 28.05 10.41
C GLN A 340 -0.97 26.74 10.05
N GLY A 341 -1.37 26.58 8.78
CA GLY A 341 -2.05 25.39 8.28
C GLY A 341 -1.20 24.13 8.40
N LEU A 342 0.09 24.19 8.08
CA LEU A 342 1.03 23.07 8.24
C LEU A 342 1.21 22.67 9.71
N ILE A 343 1.35 23.65 10.62
CA ILE A 343 1.47 23.38 12.05
C ILE A 343 0.16 22.78 12.59
N GLN A 344 -0.99 23.33 12.22
CA GLN A 344 -2.30 22.81 12.64
C GLN A 344 -2.51 21.38 12.12
N HIS A 345 -2.15 21.12 10.87
CA HIS A 345 -2.26 19.79 10.28
C HIS A 345 -1.32 18.80 10.97
N GLY A 346 -0.07 19.17 11.20
CA GLY A 346 0.90 18.35 11.94
C GLY A 346 0.44 18.04 13.37
N ARG A 347 -0.12 19.01 14.09
CA ARG A 347 -0.68 18.80 15.44
C ARG A 347 -1.92 17.92 15.43
N ALA A 348 -2.78 18.04 14.43
CA ALA A 348 -3.93 17.14 14.26
C ALA A 348 -3.48 15.70 14.00
N LEU A 349 -2.47 15.50 13.15
CA LEU A 349 -1.84 14.20 12.93
C LEU A 349 -1.24 13.63 14.21
N LEU A 350 -0.45 14.42 14.94
CA LEU A 350 0.16 13.99 16.20
C LEU A 350 -0.89 13.56 17.23
N ALA A 351 -1.96 14.34 17.39
CA ALA A 351 -3.06 14.00 18.28
C ALA A 351 -3.75 12.70 17.86
N ALA A 352 -4.04 12.54 16.57
CA ALA A 352 -4.73 11.36 16.05
C ALA A 352 -3.86 10.09 16.10
N LEU A 353 -2.55 10.20 15.87
CA LEU A 353 -1.58 9.08 16.01
C LEU A 353 -1.43 8.61 17.46
N ARG A 354 -1.65 9.50 18.43
CA ARG A 354 -1.60 9.16 19.86
C ARG A 354 -2.92 8.60 20.38
N ASP A 355 -4.02 8.81 19.65
CA ASP A 355 -5.34 8.29 20.00
C ASP A 355 -5.65 7.00 19.22
N ASN A 356 -5.05 5.89 19.66
CA ASN A 356 -5.38 4.54 19.16
C ASN A 356 -6.28 3.75 20.14
N THR A 357 -6.77 4.39 21.21
CA THR A 357 -7.62 3.74 22.24
C THR A 357 -8.89 3.12 21.63
N GLN A 358 -9.39 3.77 20.59
CA GLN A 358 -10.57 3.39 19.82
C GLN A 358 -10.46 1.99 19.18
N GLU A 359 -9.26 1.45 18.94
CA GLU A 359 -9.10 0.12 18.34
C GLU A 359 -9.71 -1.00 19.18
N LEU A 360 -9.39 -1.05 20.48
CA LEU A 360 -9.94 -2.05 21.40
C LEU A 360 -11.35 -1.68 21.85
N ASP A 361 -11.60 -0.39 22.11
CA ASP A 361 -12.91 0.09 22.57
C ASP A 361 -14.01 -0.20 21.56
N TYR A 362 -13.75 0.02 20.26
CA TYR A 362 -14.73 -0.29 19.23
C TYR A 362 -14.87 -1.78 18.95
N LEU A 363 -13.83 -2.58 19.14
CA LEU A 363 -13.97 -4.04 19.11
C LEU A 363 -14.92 -4.50 20.21
N VAL A 364 -14.72 -4.08 21.46
CA VAL A 364 -15.60 -4.41 22.59
C VAL A 364 -17.02 -3.88 22.36
N ARG A 365 -17.14 -2.64 21.86
CA ARG A 365 -18.44 -2.04 21.52
C ARG A 365 -19.16 -2.84 20.43
N GLY A 366 -18.44 -3.37 19.46
CA GLY A 366 -18.97 -4.20 18.39
C GLY A 366 -19.48 -5.54 18.91
N LEU A 367 -18.69 -6.20 19.76
CA LEU A 367 -19.10 -7.42 20.46
C LEU A 367 -20.33 -7.19 21.35
N ALA A 368 -20.54 -5.98 21.85
CA ALA A 368 -21.76 -5.57 22.56
C ALA A 368 -22.96 -5.23 21.64
N GLY A 369 -22.88 -5.53 20.34
CA GLY A 369 -23.95 -5.32 19.37
C GLY A 369 -24.20 -3.86 18.99
N ARG A 370 -23.23 -2.96 19.21
CA ARG A 370 -23.39 -1.52 18.95
C ARG A 370 -22.75 -1.10 17.63
N TYR A 371 -23.27 0.01 17.08
CA TYR A 371 -22.74 0.60 15.85
C TYR A 371 -21.27 1.03 16.00
N ILE A 372 -20.47 0.67 14.99
CA ILE A 372 -19.08 1.08 14.79
C ILE A 372 -19.03 2.14 13.69
N PRO A 373 -18.53 3.35 13.99
CA PRO A 373 -18.42 4.43 13.00
C PRO A 373 -17.63 4.01 11.77
N ALA A 374 -18.11 4.39 10.60
CA ALA A 374 -17.41 4.17 9.34
C ALA A 374 -16.26 5.18 9.15
N ALA A 375 -15.21 4.79 8.45
CA ALA A 375 -14.14 5.69 8.04
C ALA A 375 -13.54 5.28 6.69
N PRO A 376 -12.96 6.19 5.91
CA PRO A 376 -12.13 5.80 4.78
C PRO A 376 -10.87 5.09 5.28
N GLY A 377 -10.53 3.96 4.65
CA GLY A 377 -9.15 3.45 4.69
C GLY A 377 -8.27 4.22 3.71
N GLY A 378 -6.98 4.28 3.98
CA GLY A 378 -6.05 5.11 3.22
C GLY A 378 -4.62 5.00 3.71
N ASP A 379 -3.73 5.69 3.00
CA ASP A 379 -2.31 5.78 3.36
C ASP A 379 -2.07 7.09 4.11
N ILE A 380 -1.53 7.03 5.34
CA ILE A 380 -1.38 8.24 6.18
C ILE A 380 -0.50 9.30 5.50
N ILE A 381 0.55 8.90 4.80
CA ILE A 381 1.48 9.83 4.13
C ILE A 381 0.75 10.55 2.99
N ARG A 382 -0.08 9.83 2.22
CA ARG A 382 -0.81 10.40 1.08
C ARG A 382 -2.08 11.14 1.51
N ASP A 383 -2.90 10.52 2.36
CA ASP A 383 -4.24 10.98 2.71
C ASP A 383 -4.29 11.80 4.02
N GLY A 384 -3.16 11.91 4.72
CA GLY A 384 -3.03 12.72 5.94
C GLY A 384 -3.78 12.12 7.12
N VAL A 385 -4.57 12.93 7.81
CA VAL A 385 -5.35 12.50 9.00
C VAL A 385 -6.53 11.59 8.64
N THR A 386 -6.80 11.41 7.35
CA THR A 386 -7.88 10.57 6.83
C THR A 386 -7.70 9.12 7.31
N GLY A 387 -8.74 8.56 7.93
CA GLY A 387 -8.69 7.21 8.51
C GLY A 387 -8.17 7.14 9.94
N LEU A 388 -7.63 8.25 10.47
CA LEU A 388 -7.32 8.43 11.89
C LEU A 388 -8.45 9.22 12.61
N PRO A 389 -8.62 9.06 13.94
CA PRO A 389 -8.08 7.96 14.76
C PRO A 389 -8.61 6.61 14.28
N THR A 390 -7.87 5.55 14.57
CA THR A 390 -8.20 4.18 14.15
C THR A 390 -9.30 3.58 15.03
N GLY A 391 -9.60 2.29 14.85
CA GLY A 391 -10.71 1.58 15.50
C GLY A 391 -12.04 1.65 14.77
N ARG A 392 -12.05 2.17 13.53
CA ARG A 392 -13.29 2.42 12.78
C ARG A 392 -13.56 1.36 11.72
N ASN A 393 -14.81 1.30 11.27
CA ASN A 393 -15.25 0.39 10.22
C ASN A 393 -14.84 0.91 8.85
N ILE A 394 -13.63 0.55 8.42
CA ILE A 394 -13.05 1.12 7.21
C ILE A 394 -13.80 0.74 5.94
N HIS A 395 -13.87 1.67 4.99
CA HIS A 395 -14.38 1.47 3.63
C HIS A 395 -13.36 2.00 2.61
N SER A 396 -13.52 1.61 1.34
CA SER A 396 -12.73 2.19 0.25
C SER A 396 -13.28 3.55 -0.20
N LEU A 397 -13.61 3.69 -1.48
CA LEU A 397 -14.02 4.91 -2.15
C LEU A 397 -15.14 4.60 -3.16
N ASP A 398 -15.80 5.65 -3.66
CA ASP A 398 -16.80 5.58 -4.74
C ASP A 398 -16.15 5.20 -6.09
N PRO A 399 -16.40 3.99 -6.64
CA PRO A 399 -15.75 3.52 -7.87
C PRO A 399 -16.08 4.39 -9.09
N PHE A 400 -17.17 5.16 -9.08
CA PHE A 400 -17.52 6.07 -10.16
C PHE A 400 -16.71 7.36 -10.15
N ARG A 401 -15.86 7.60 -9.15
CA ARG A 401 -15.00 8.81 -9.06
C ARG A 401 -13.55 8.53 -9.47
N ILE A 402 -13.28 7.38 -10.06
CA ILE A 402 -11.95 6.97 -10.51
C ILE A 402 -11.84 7.04 -12.05
N PRO A 403 -10.74 7.60 -12.61
CA PRO A 403 -9.65 8.27 -11.91
C PRO A 403 -10.06 9.67 -11.40
N SER A 404 -9.49 10.08 -10.27
CA SER A 404 -9.54 11.50 -9.88
C SER A 404 -8.71 12.36 -10.84
N ASP A 405 -8.96 13.67 -10.94
CA ASP A 405 -8.25 14.54 -11.91
C ASP A 405 -6.74 14.50 -11.69
N SER A 406 -6.30 14.63 -10.44
CA SER A 406 -4.88 14.56 -10.11
C SER A 406 -4.27 13.18 -10.37
N ALA A 407 -5.03 12.09 -10.18
CA ALA A 407 -4.56 10.74 -10.50
C ALA A 407 -4.44 10.52 -12.00
N TYR A 408 -5.38 11.04 -12.79
CA TYR A 408 -5.31 11.04 -14.25
C TYR A 408 -4.07 11.79 -14.73
N GLU A 409 -3.82 13.01 -14.27
CA GLU A 409 -2.64 13.80 -14.63
C GLU A 409 -1.31 13.13 -14.25
N ARG A 410 -1.23 12.47 -13.08
CA ARG A 410 -0.05 11.69 -12.69
C ARG A 410 0.12 10.47 -13.59
N GLY A 411 -0.96 9.74 -13.87
CA GLY A 411 -0.94 8.58 -14.76
C GLY A 411 -0.49 8.94 -16.18
N VAL A 412 -0.98 10.05 -16.75
CA VAL A 412 -0.55 10.55 -18.07
C VAL A 412 0.95 10.84 -18.09
N ARG A 413 1.48 11.51 -17.07
CA ARG A 413 2.93 11.78 -16.97
C ARG A 413 3.76 10.50 -16.87
N ILE A 414 3.28 9.49 -16.16
CA ILE A 414 3.95 8.19 -16.09
C ILE A 414 3.90 7.49 -17.45
N ALA A 415 2.77 7.52 -18.15
CA ALA A 415 2.64 6.97 -19.50
C ALA A 415 3.61 7.64 -20.49
N GLU A 416 3.74 8.97 -20.45
CA GLU A 416 4.70 9.72 -21.24
C GLU A 416 6.15 9.34 -20.91
N ALA A 417 6.49 9.23 -19.62
CA ALA A 417 7.82 8.83 -19.18
C ALA A 417 8.17 7.41 -19.66
N LEU A 418 7.22 6.47 -19.65
CA LEU A 418 7.41 5.11 -20.17
C LEU A 418 7.67 5.12 -21.68
N ILE A 419 6.92 5.92 -22.44
CA ILE A 419 7.10 6.06 -23.89
C ILE A 419 8.49 6.66 -24.19
N VAL A 420 8.87 7.74 -23.50
CA VAL A 420 10.17 8.39 -23.67
C VAL A 420 11.33 7.44 -23.33
N ALA A 421 11.21 6.67 -22.24
CA ALA A 421 12.23 5.69 -21.86
C ALA A 421 12.39 4.61 -22.96
N HIS A 422 11.28 4.07 -23.46
CA HIS A 422 11.33 3.07 -24.52
C HIS A 422 11.93 3.62 -25.83
N GLN A 423 11.57 4.85 -26.20
CA GLN A 423 12.13 5.53 -27.37
C GLN A 423 13.63 5.80 -27.22
N ALA A 424 14.10 6.15 -26.02
CA ALA A 424 15.53 6.35 -25.76
C ALA A 424 16.33 5.06 -25.93
N GLU A 425 15.74 3.91 -25.61
CA GLU A 425 16.38 2.60 -25.72
C GLU A 425 16.30 2.01 -27.15
N THR A 426 15.19 2.19 -27.84
CA THR A 426 14.89 1.47 -29.10
C THR A 426 14.82 2.37 -30.34
N GLY A 427 14.68 3.69 -30.15
CA GLY A 427 14.42 4.65 -31.22
C GLY A 427 12.99 4.63 -31.77
N GLN A 428 12.09 3.79 -31.24
CA GLN A 428 10.72 3.60 -31.76
C GLN A 428 9.68 3.79 -30.64
N TYR A 429 8.44 4.11 -31.02
CA TYR A 429 7.31 4.08 -30.08
C TYR A 429 6.99 2.63 -29.71
N PRO A 430 6.63 2.35 -28.44
CA PRO A 430 6.13 1.02 -28.09
C PRO A 430 4.79 0.77 -28.77
N GLU A 431 4.64 -0.37 -29.45
CA GLU A 431 3.36 -0.76 -30.06
C GLU A 431 2.36 -1.21 -29.01
N THR A 432 2.81 -2.01 -28.03
CA THR A 432 1.97 -2.55 -26.95
C THR A 432 2.69 -2.47 -25.60
N ILE A 433 1.95 -2.10 -24.56
CA ILE A 433 2.41 -2.17 -23.16
C ILE A 433 1.47 -3.05 -22.35
N ALA A 434 2.02 -4.00 -21.59
CA ALA A 434 1.23 -4.78 -20.64
C ALA A 434 1.11 -4.05 -19.29
N GLN A 435 -0.12 -3.76 -18.86
CA GLN A 435 -0.41 -3.04 -17.62
C GLN A 435 -1.26 -3.92 -16.69
N VAL A 436 -0.76 -4.16 -15.48
CA VAL A 436 -1.53 -4.85 -14.44
C VAL A 436 -2.38 -3.83 -13.67
N LEU A 437 -3.66 -4.15 -13.44
CA LEU A 437 -4.61 -3.33 -12.70
C LEU A 437 -4.92 -4.00 -11.35
N TRP A 438 -4.37 -3.45 -10.28
CA TRP A 438 -4.59 -3.91 -8.90
C TRP A 438 -5.61 -3.04 -8.19
N GLY A 439 -6.59 -3.67 -7.52
CA GLY A 439 -7.61 -2.94 -6.75
C GLY A 439 -7.02 -2.08 -5.62
N LEU A 440 -5.99 -2.58 -4.92
CA LEU A 440 -5.35 -1.86 -3.82
C LEU A 440 -4.67 -0.57 -4.28
N ASP A 441 -3.86 -0.64 -5.34
CA ASP A 441 -3.22 0.53 -5.94
C ASP A 441 -4.24 1.54 -6.44
N ALA A 442 -5.24 1.08 -7.20
CA ALA A 442 -6.28 1.96 -7.74
C ALA A 442 -7.04 2.71 -6.64
N ILE A 443 -7.28 2.09 -5.49
CA ILE A 443 -7.91 2.74 -4.34
C ILE A 443 -6.96 3.78 -3.71
N LYS A 444 -5.72 3.40 -3.40
CA LYS A 444 -4.74 4.28 -2.73
C LYS A 444 -4.37 5.50 -3.57
N THR A 445 -4.25 5.32 -4.87
CA THR A 445 -3.83 6.38 -5.79
C THR A 445 -5.00 7.14 -6.41
N LYS A 446 -6.24 6.72 -6.11
CA LYS A 446 -7.48 7.23 -6.71
C LYS A 446 -7.47 7.06 -8.24
N GLY A 447 -6.92 5.95 -8.73
CA GLY A 447 -6.93 5.52 -10.13
C GLY A 447 -5.73 5.90 -10.96
N GLU A 448 -4.54 6.03 -10.39
CA GLU A 448 -3.35 6.40 -11.17
C GLU A 448 -3.03 5.37 -12.25
N SER A 449 -3.13 4.07 -11.94
CA SER A 449 -2.99 2.97 -12.90
C SER A 449 -4.00 3.04 -14.06
N ILE A 450 -5.23 3.49 -13.81
CA ILE A 450 -6.21 3.77 -14.87
C ILE A 450 -5.77 5.01 -15.68
N GLY A 451 -5.27 6.04 -15.00
CA GLY A 451 -4.67 7.21 -15.65
C GLY A 451 -3.50 6.85 -16.59
N ILE A 452 -2.67 5.86 -16.23
CA ILE A 452 -1.59 5.34 -17.10
C ILE A 452 -2.18 4.74 -18.37
N VAL A 453 -3.17 3.85 -18.25
CA VAL A 453 -3.85 3.24 -19.41
C VAL A 453 -4.44 4.32 -20.33
N LEU A 454 -5.17 5.27 -19.77
CA LEU A 454 -5.75 6.38 -20.53
C LEU A 454 -4.67 7.23 -21.20
N GLY A 455 -3.57 7.49 -20.48
CA GLY A 455 -2.39 8.17 -21.01
C GLY A 455 -1.83 7.45 -22.23
N LEU A 456 -1.52 6.16 -22.14
CA LEU A 456 -0.95 5.36 -23.23
C LEU A 456 -1.84 5.37 -24.49
N ILE A 457 -3.14 5.14 -24.33
CA ILE A 457 -4.12 5.14 -25.42
C ILE A 457 -4.35 6.56 -25.99
N GLY A 458 -4.15 7.59 -25.17
CA GLY A 458 -4.49 8.97 -25.49
C GLY A 458 -6.00 9.22 -25.36
N ALA A 459 -6.52 9.02 -24.15
CA ALA A 459 -7.92 9.18 -23.80
C ALA A 459 -8.07 10.01 -22.50
N ARG A 460 -9.26 10.56 -22.27
CA ARG A 460 -9.61 11.35 -21.08
C ARG A 460 -10.91 10.88 -20.42
N PRO A 461 -11.05 11.00 -19.08
CA PRO A 461 -12.30 10.76 -18.39
C PRO A 461 -13.34 11.84 -18.71
N ILE A 462 -14.58 11.43 -18.96
CA ILE A 462 -15.73 12.32 -19.11
C ILE A 462 -16.60 12.18 -17.87
N LYS A 463 -16.72 13.28 -17.13
CA LYS A 463 -17.47 13.35 -15.89
C LYS A 463 -18.85 13.97 -16.08
N ASP A 464 -19.83 13.49 -15.30
CA ASP A 464 -21.13 14.12 -15.16
C ASP A 464 -21.08 15.37 -14.26
N GLY A 465 -22.22 16.05 -14.09
CA GLY A 465 -22.32 17.24 -13.23
C GLY A 465 -22.05 16.99 -11.73
N GLN A 466 -21.99 15.73 -11.29
CA GLN A 466 -21.64 15.34 -9.91
C GLN A 466 -20.16 14.93 -9.78
N GLY A 467 -19.40 14.99 -10.87
CA GLY A 467 -18.00 14.59 -10.93
C GLY A 467 -17.78 13.08 -11.03
N LYS A 468 -18.81 12.30 -11.38
CA LYS A 468 -18.69 10.85 -11.63
C LYS A 468 -18.26 10.60 -13.07
N VAL A 469 -17.29 9.73 -13.26
CA VAL A 469 -16.82 9.27 -14.56
C VAL A 469 -17.89 8.37 -15.19
N GLY A 470 -18.48 8.83 -16.29
CA GLY A 470 -19.52 8.11 -17.02
C GLY A 470 -19.01 7.39 -18.27
N ARG A 471 -17.90 7.87 -18.86
CA ARG A 471 -17.20 7.23 -19.98
C ARG A 471 -15.78 7.76 -20.13
N TYR A 472 -14.98 7.09 -20.95
CA TYR A 472 -13.72 7.62 -21.48
C TYR A 472 -13.92 8.09 -22.93
N ALA A 473 -13.15 9.09 -23.35
CA ALA A 473 -13.19 9.59 -24.73
C ALA A 473 -11.77 9.76 -25.28
N LEU A 474 -11.58 9.38 -26.55
CA LEU A 474 -10.31 9.53 -27.24
C LEU A 474 -9.95 11.02 -27.43
N ILE A 475 -8.68 11.33 -27.23
CA ILE A 475 -8.06 12.60 -27.63
C ILE A 475 -7.75 12.50 -29.13
N PRO A 476 -8.11 13.49 -29.97
CA PRO A 476 -7.77 13.50 -31.39
C PRO A 476 -6.26 13.35 -31.61
N LEU A 477 -5.83 12.61 -32.65
CA LEU A 477 -4.40 12.36 -32.90
C LEU A 477 -3.59 13.65 -33.11
N ALA A 478 -4.19 14.66 -33.73
CA ALA A 478 -3.56 15.97 -33.90
C ALA A 478 -3.30 16.68 -32.56
N GLU A 479 -4.14 16.46 -31.54
CA GLU A 479 -3.94 16.97 -30.18
C GLU A 479 -2.96 16.08 -29.40
N LEU A 480 -3.03 14.75 -29.60
CA LEU A 480 -2.17 13.77 -28.91
C LEU A 480 -0.69 13.87 -29.33
N GLY A 481 -0.42 14.22 -30.59
CA GLY A 481 0.94 14.44 -31.11
C GLY A 481 1.80 13.17 -31.27
N ARG A 482 1.22 11.98 -31.12
CA ARG A 482 1.89 10.68 -31.26
C ARG A 482 0.91 9.55 -31.62
N PRO A 483 1.40 8.36 -32.02
CA PRO A 483 0.56 7.17 -32.10
C PRO A 483 -0.08 6.81 -30.75
N ARG A 484 -1.24 6.15 -30.82
CA ARG A 484 -1.83 5.48 -29.65
C ARG A 484 -1.02 4.22 -29.37
N VAL A 485 -0.73 3.97 -28.11
CA VAL A 485 -0.06 2.74 -27.66
C VAL A 485 -1.15 1.74 -27.27
N ASP A 486 -1.07 0.52 -27.81
CA ASP A 486 -1.97 -0.57 -27.41
C ASP A 486 -1.66 -1.02 -25.99
N VAL A 487 -2.68 -1.48 -25.25
CA VAL A 487 -2.53 -1.81 -23.83
C VAL A 487 -3.14 -3.18 -23.52
N LEU A 488 -2.28 -4.14 -23.18
CA LEU A 488 -2.71 -5.42 -22.62
C LEU A 488 -3.02 -5.24 -21.13
N MET A 489 -4.30 -5.13 -20.78
CA MET A 489 -4.75 -4.91 -19.40
C MET A 489 -4.99 -6.23 -18.66
N THR A 490 -4.20 -6.50 -17.62
CA THR A 490 -4.40 -7.66 -16.73
C THR A 490 -5.00 -7.20 -15.41
N ALA A 491 -6.31 -7.42 -15.22
CA ALA A 491 -7.00 -7.03 -13.99
C ALA A 491 -6.95 -8.13 -12.91
N SER A 492 -6.65 -7.74 -11.67
CA SER A 492 -6.74 -8.66 -10.53
C SER A 492 -8.19 -8.97 -10.16
N GLY A 493 -8.43 -10.07 -9.43
CA GLY A 493 -9.76 -10.44 -8.96
C GLY A 493 -10.42 -9.34 -8.11
N ILE A 494 -9.65 -8.69 -7.23
CA ILE A 494 -10.12 -7.56 -6.42
C ILE A 494 -10.49 -6.37 -7.31
N PHE A 495 -9.68 -6.07 -8.33
CA PHE A 495 -9.99 -4.97 -9.26
C PHE A 495 -11.30 -5.22 -9.98
N ARG A 496 -11.51 -6.44 -10.51
CA ARG A 496 -12.77 -6.85 -11.13
C ARG A 496 -13.96 -6.68 -10.18
N ASP A 497 -13.83 -7.11 -8.93
CA ASP A 497 -14.93 -7.14 -7.98
C ASP A 497 -15.32 -5.73 -7.48
N ILE A 498 -14.39 -4.77 -7.50
CA ILE A 498 -14.62 -3.40 -7.04
C ILE A 498 -14.94 -2.47 -8.21
N PHE A 499 -14.29 -2.65 -9.37
CA PHE A 499 -14.26 -1.71 -10.50
C PHE A 499 -14.80 -2.31 -11.80
N ALA A 500 -15.79 -3.21 -11.72
CA ALA A 500 -16.42 -3.82 -12.90
C ALA A 500 -16.89 -2.77 -13.93
N GLY A 501 -17.56 -1.71 -13.49
CA GLY A 501 -18.00 -0.63 -14.39
C GLY A 501 -16.82 0.12 -15.06
N THR A 502 -15.68 0.24 -14.38
CA THR A 502 -14.47 0.80 -14.99
C THR A 502 -13.90 -0.13 -16.06
N MET A 503 -13.92 -1.45 -15.85
CA MET A 503 -13.51 -2.42 -16.85
C MET A 503 -14.38 -2.33 -18.10
N ASP A 504 -15.70 -2.22 -17.94
CA ASP A 504 -16.62 -2.05 -19.07
C ASP A 504 -16.32 -0.76 -19.84
N MET A 505 -16.05 0.35 -19.14
CA MET A 505 -15.67 1.61 -19.79
C MET A 505 -14.33 1.52 -20.55
N LEU A 506 -13.34 0.79 -20.02
CA LEU A 506 -12.06 0.57 -20.67
C LEU A 506 -12.17 -0.34 -21.90
N ASP A 507 -12.93 -1.43 -21.80
CA ASP A 507 -13.17 -2.34 -22.93
C ASP A 507 -13.89 -1.61 -24.09
N ARG A 508 -14.89 -0.77 -23.76
CA ARG A 508 -15.56 0.07 -24.76
C ARG A 508 -14.62 1.06 -25.42
N LEU A 509 -13.75 1.72 -24.66
CA LEU A 509 -12.75 2.65 -25.19
C LEU A 509 -11.79 2.00 -26.21
N VAL A 510 -11.49 0.73 -26.05
CA VAL A 510 -10.58 0.00 -26.95
C VAL A 510 -11.30 -0.45 -28.23
N ARG A 511 -12.59 -0.77 -28.14
CA ARG A 511 -13.40 -1.30 -29.26
C ARG A 511 -14.03 -0.22 -30.15
N GLU A 512 -14.52 0.85 -29.52
CA GLU A 512 -15.27 1.96 -30.13
C GLU A 512 -14.34 3.15 -30.40
#